data_AF-A0A0F0KER5-F1
#
_entry.id   AF-A0A0F0KER5-F1
#
_cell.length_a   1.000
_cell.length_b   1.000
_cell.length_c   1.000
_cell.angle_alpha   90.00
_cell.angle_beta   90.00
_cell.angle_gamma   90.00
#
_symmetry.space_group_name_H-M   'P 1'
#
loop_
_entity.id
_entity.type
_entity.pdbx_description
1 polymer ?
#
loop_
_entity_poly.entity_id
_entity_poly.type
_entity_poly.pdbx_seq_one_letter_code
_entity_poly.pdbx_strand_id
1 'polypeptide(L)'
;MDSYGDSTALAAAYLIAALTWFIFAVVFYVLGSLFLMKIFEKAGVEGKWRAWVPFYNVMIFLKLGDLSPWLAFGFLLTWVPFLGWLVGIAMAVLMVLAAWRVGLKLQKSGAWVVLYIFLSIVWLGINAFDKSRWNPNIVPASWAGNGFLADRTVWQGIPVQPSAQAAPGYGAPQGYQPPAAQGYAPPQPGYGQPAAPQAPAAPQAPTFQPPAAPPAPAAPQPPVTPPAPPAPPAAPSTDPDAPQTGEQPPA
;
A
#
# COMPACT_ATOMS: atom_id res chain seq x y z
N MET A 1 -5.55 64.94 11.39
CA MET A 1 -6.43 63.97 12.09
C MET A 1 -6.31 62.59 11.42
N ASP A 2 -5.10 62.25 10.97
CA ASP A 2 -4.90 61.26 9.90
C ASP A 2 -4.49 59.90 10.48
N SER A 3 -3.90 59.88 11.68
CA SER A 3 -3.52 58.66 12.40
C SER A 3 -4.73 57.75 12.73
N TYR A 4 -5.93 58.31 12.91
CA TYR A 4 -7.15 57.51 13.14
C TYR A 4 -7.71 56.90 11.85
N GLY A 5 -7.55 57.59 10.71
CA GLY A 5 -7.87 57.06 9.38
C GLY A 5 -6.91 55.95 8.94
N ASP A 6 -5.62 56.12 9.21
CA ASP A 6 -4.60 55.12 8.87
C ASP A 6 -4.72 53.84 9.72
N SER A 7 -4.98 53.99 11.03
CA SER A 7 -5.18 52.83 11.92
C SER A 7 -6.45 52.05 11.61
N THR A 8 -7.54 52.73 11.23
CA THR A 8 -8.78 52.07 10.81
C THR A 8 -8.64 51.38 9.45
N ALA A 9 -7.93 51.98 8.49
CA ALA A 9 -7.61 51.35 7.21
C ALA A 9 -6.71 50.11 7.38
N LEU A 10 -5.68 50.18 8.22
CA LEU A 10 -4.82 49.04 8.54
C LEU A 10 -5.61 47.92 9.23
N ALA A 11 -6.45 48.24 10.22
CA ALA A 11 -7.29 47.25 10.88
C ALA A 11 -8.25 46.55 9.90
N ALA A 12 -8.88 47.30 8.99
CA ALA A 12 -9.72 46.74 7.94
C ALA A 12 -8.93 45.81 7.00
N ALA A 13 -7.72 46.19 6.59
CA ALA A 13 -6.87 45.36 5.76
C ALA A 13 -6.48 44.03 6.46
N TYR A 14 -6.12 44.09 7.75
CA TYR A 14 -5.84 42.88 8.54
C TYR A 14 -7.07 41.98 8.67
N LEU A 15 -8.25 42.53 8.90
CA LEU A 15 -9.49 41.75 8.99
C LEU A 15 -9.82 41.07 7.66
N ILE A 16 -9.68 41.78 6.54
CA ILE A 16 -9.89 41.22 5.19
C ILE A 16 -8.87 40.10 4.93
N ALA A 17 -7.59 40.31 5.24
CA ALA A 17 -6.55 39.30 5.08
C ALA A 17 -6.80 38.07 5.97
N ALA A 18 -7.18 38.27 7.24
CA ALA A 18 -7.49 37.20 8.18
C ALA A 18 -8.71 36.40 7.72
N LEU A 19 -9.79 37.07 7.27
CA LEU A 19 -10.98 36.42 6.74
C LEU A 19 -10.67 35.62 5.46
N THR A 20 -9.86 36.19 4.57
CA THR A 20 -9.42 35.51 3.34
C THR A 20 -8.64 34.24 3.69
N TRP A 21 -7.67 34.33 4.60
CA TRP A 21 -6.92 33.18 5.09
C TRP A 21 -7.80 32.13 5.76
N PHE A 22 -8.76 32.57 6.58
CA PHE A 22 -9.71 31.67 7.24
C PHE A 22 -10.55 30.90 6.22
N ILE A 23 -11.06 31.57 5.18
CA ILE A 23 -11.82 30.91 4.10
C ILE A 23 -10.95 29.85 3.42
N PHE A 24 -9.72 30.18 3.03
CA PHE A 24 -8.81 29.20 2.43
C PHE A 24 -8.54 28.02 3.38
N ALA A 25 -8.29 28.28 4.66
CA ALA A 25 -8.07 27.23 5.65
C ALA A 25 -9.26 26.28 5.75
N VAL A 26 -10.49 26.81 5.77
CA VAL A 26 -11.72 26.00 5.78
C VAL A 26 -11.84 25.17 4.49
N VAL A 27 -11.60 25.77 3.32
CA VAL A 27 -11.65 25.06 2.03
C VAL A 27 -10.63 23.92 1.99
N PHE A 28 -9.37 24.18 2.33
CA PHE A 28 -8.33 23.15 2.37
C PHE A 28 -8.62 22.05 3.38
N TYR A 29 -9.17 22.41 4.54
CA TYR A 29 -9.57 21.44 5.56
C TYR A 29 -10.69 20.52 5.06
N VAL A 30 -11.74 21.08 4.45
CA VAL A 30 -12.86 20.31 3.90
C VAL A 30 -12.38 19.40 2.77
N LEU A 31 -11.61 19.93 1.80
CA LEU A 31 -11.05 19.14 0.70
C LEU A 31 -10.11 18.04 1.20
N GLY A 32 -9.18 18.38 2.10
CA GLY A 32 -8.24 17.44 2.70
C GLY A 32 -8.97 16.31 3.44
N SER A 33 -10.01 16.63 4.21
CA SER A 33 -10.83 15.64 4.92
C SER A 33 -11.59 14.72 3.96
N LEU A 34 -12.18 15.27 2.88
CA LEU A 34 -12.86 14.49 1.85
C LEU A 34 -11.89 13.55 1.10
N PHE A 35 -10.69 14.02 0.78
CA PHE A 35 -9.69 13.20 0.09
C PHE A 35 -9.14 12.12 1.01
N LEU A 36 -8.84 12.44 2.27
CA LEU A 36 -8.44 11.45 3.27
C LEU A 36 -9.52 10.41 3.50
N MET A 37 -10.80 10.80 3.55
CA MET A 37 -11.92 9.86 3.66
C MET A 37 -11.87 8.80 2.56
N LYS A 38 -11.59 9.20 1.32
CA LYS A 38 -11.46 8.27 0.19
C LYS A 38 -10.22 7.38 0.28
N ILE A 39 -9.09 7.93 0.70
CA ILE A 39 -7.87 7.15 0.92
C ILE A 39 -8.08 6.12 2.05
N PHE A 40 -8.72 6.54 3.14
CA PHE A 40 -9.05 5.69 4.29
C PHE A 40 -10.03 4.58 3.90
N GLU A 41 -11.08 4.89 3.13
CA GLU A 41 -11.98 3.91 2.54
C GLU A 41 -11.21 2.87 1.71
N LYS A 42 -10.31 3.31 0.83
CA LYS A 42 -9.48 2.40 0.02
C LYS A 42 -8.59 1.51 0.89
N ALA A 43 -8.05 2.06 1.98
CA ALA A 43 -7.20 1.34 2.90
C ALA A 43 -7.96 0.41 3.86
N GLY A 44 -9.30 0.39 3.82
CA GLY A 44 -10.14 -0.45 4.68
C GLY A 44 -10.38 0.12 6.08
N VAL A 45 -10.17 1.42 6.29
CA VAL A 45 -10.48 2.09 7.56
C VAL A 45 -11.99 2.26 7.70
N GLU A 46 -12.53 1.80 8.82
CA GLU A 46 -13.94 1.91 9.17
C GLU A 46 -14.27 3.29 9.75
N GLY A 47 -15.38 3.88 9.31
CA GLY A 47 -15.87 5.14 9.84
C GLY A 47 -15.25 6.36 9.15
N LYS A 48 -16.02 6.95 8.22
CA LYS A 48 -15.62 8.12 7.43
C LYS A 48 -15.32 9.37 8.27
N TRP A 49 -15.99 9.49 9.42
CA TRP A 49 -15.80 10.61 10.36
C TRP A 49 -14.36 10.74 10.84
N ARG A 50 -13.59 9.63 10.85
CA ARG A 50 -12.20 9.63 11.31
C ARG A 50 -11.30 10.55 10.48
N ALA A 51 -11.62 10.76 9.19
CA ALA A 51 -10.90 11.69 8.32
C ALA A 51 -11.14 13.17 8.66
N TRP A 52 -12.24 13.48 9.36
CA TRP A 52 -12.64 14.83 9.74
C TRP A 52 -12.13 15.25 11.11
N VAL A 53 -11.47 14.37 11.87
CA VAL A 53 -10.93 14.75 13.18
C VAL A 53 -9.44 15.07 12.99
N PRO A 54 -9.01 16.35 13.05
CA PRO A 54 -7.68 16.78 12.59
C PRO A 54 -6.51 16.04 13.23
N PHE A 55 -6.60 15.74 14.53
CA PHE A 55 -5.52 15.03 15.19
C PHE A 55 -5.56 13.52 14.89
N TYR A 56 -6.77 12.97 14.85
CA TYR A 56 -6.98 11.54 14.64
C TYR A 56 -6.68 11.10 13.20
N ASN A 57 -7.01 11.94 12.21
CA ASN A 57 -6.73 11.66 10.80
C ASN A 57 -5.21 11.57 10.55
N VAL A 58 -4.40 12.40 11.22
CA VAL A 58 -2.93 12.34 11.15
C VAL A 58 -2.44 11.02 11.75
N MET A 59 -2.94 10.63 12.92
CA MET A 59 -2.58 9.35 13.54
C MET A 59 -2.86 8.16 12.62
N ILE A 60 -4.03 8.14 11.98
CA ILE A 60 -4.40 7.09 11.02
C ILE A 60 -3.50 7.13 9.79
N PHE A 61 -3.22 8.32 9.25
CA PHE A 61 -2.37 8.47 8.07
C PHE A 61 -0.94 7.97 8.34
N LEU A 62 -0.37 8.28 9.51
CA LEU A 62 0.90 7.74 9.97
C LEU A 62 0.86 6.22 10.07
N LYS A 63 -0.20 5.67 10.67
CA LYS A 63 -0.42 4.22 10.81
C LYS A 63 -0.46 3.51 9.46
N LEU A 64 -1.24 4.04 8.52
CA LEU A 64 -1.29 3.55 7.12
C LEU A 64 0.07 3.70 6.41
N GLY A 65 0.91 4.62 6.86
CA GLY A 65 2.28 4.84 6.43
C GLY A 65 3.34 3.98 7.14
N ASP A 66 2.95 2.95 7.89
CA ASP A 66 3.86 2.08 8.68
C ASP A 66 4.61 2.82 9.81
N LEU A 67 4.06 3.96 10.27
CA LEU A 67 4.61 4.76 11.36
C LEU A 67 3.72 4.69 12.60
N SER A 68 4.33 4.76 13.78
CA SER A 68 3.61 4.80 15.05
C SER A 68 2.60 5.97 15.06
N PRO A 69 1.31 5.71 15.31
CA PRO A 69 0.28 6.76 15.33
C PRO A 69 0.55 7.81 16.42
N TRP A 70 1.26 7.43 17.49
CA TRP A 70 1.59 8.31 18.61
C TRP A 70 2.59 9.40 18.23
N LEU A 71 3.30 9.28 17.11
CA LEU A 71 4.20 10.35 16.62
C LEU A 71 3.43 11.63 16.29
N ALA A 72 2.12 11.57 16.05
CA ALA A 72 1.28 12.76 15.85
C ALA A 72 1.36 13.75 17.02
N PHE A 73 1.64 13.30 18.25
CA PHE A 73 1.83 14.17 19.41
C PHE A 73 3.02 15.12 19.26
N GLY A 74 3.97 14.83 18.35
CA GLY A 74 5.03 15.76 17.99
C GLY A 74 4.51 17.11 17.46
N PHE A 75 3.30 17.16 16.87
CA PHE A 75 2.67 18.43 16.49
C PHE A 75 2.34 19.34 17.67
N LEU A 76 2.20 18.81 18.89
CA LEU A 76 2.01 19.64 20.08
C LEU A 76 3.33 20.27 20.55
N LEU A 77 4.46 19.62 20.24
CA LEU A 77 5.79 20.11 20.61
C LEU A 77 6.29 21.22 19.67
N THR A 78 5.63 21.47 18.54
CA THR A 78 5.99 22.57 17.63
C THR A 78 5.74 23.95 18.21
N TRP A 79 4.92 24.03 19.27
CA TRP A 79 4.63 25.26 20.01
C TRP A 79 5.72 25.63 21.02
N VAL A 80 6.70 24.76 21.23
CA VAL A 80 7.83 25.03 22.12
C VAL A 80 8.72 26.12 21.50
N PRO A 81 8.96 27.25 22.17
CA PRO A 81 9.85 28.29 21.67
C PRO A 81 11.25 27.74 21.38
N PHE A 82 11.90 28.24 20.31
CA PHE A 82 13.26 27.90 19.88
C PHE A 82 13.52 26.44 19.43
N LEU A 83 12.81 25.45 19.95
CA LEU A 83 12.93 24.03 19.57
C LEU A 83 11.81 23.56 18.64
N GLY A 84 10.66 24.24 18.66
CA GLY A 84 9.46 23.81 17.93
C GLY A 84 9.66 23.73 16.43
N TRP A 85 10.56 24.54 15.85
CA TRP A 85 10.87 24.48 14.41
C TRP A 85 11.64 23.20 14.02
N LEU A 86 12.55 22.71 14.87
CA LEU A 86 13.24 21.42 14.65
C LEU A 86 12.25 20.26 14.68
N VAL A 87 11.34 20.30 15.65
CA VAL A 87 10.24 19.32 15.73
C VAL A 87 9.33 19.44 14.51
N GLY A 88 9.04 20.66 14.04
CA GLY A 88 8.26 20.90 12.83
C GLY A 88 8.88 20.25 11.59
N ILE A 89 10.20 20.35 11.43
CA ILE A 89 10.94 19.67 10.35
C ILE A 89 10.81 18.16 10.50
N ALA A 90 11.02 17.61 11.70
CA ALA A 90 10.86 16.18 11.96
C ALA A 90 9.43 15.70 11.63
N MET A 91 8.40 16.45 12.00
CA MET A 91 7.01 16.15 11.66
C MET A 91 6.74 16.19 10.15
N ALA A 92 7.32 17.16 9.44
CA ALA A 92 7.22 17.22 7.99
C ALA A 92 7.85 15.99 7.32
N VAL A 93 9.02 15.55 7.79
CA VAL A 93 9.69 14.33 7.31
C VAL A 93 8.82 13.10 7.58
N LEU A 94 8.24 12.96 8.78
CA LEU A 94 7.34 11.85 9.11
C LEU A 94 6.11 11.80 8.19
N MET A 95 5.52 12.96 7.88
CA MET A 95 4.39 13.05 6.95
C MET A 95 4.78 12.66 5.52
N VAL A 96 5.99 13.03 5.07
CA VAL A 96 6.55 12.61 3.77
C VAL A 96 6.79 11.11 3.73
N LEU A 97 7.37 10.52 4.80
CA LEU A 97 7.56 9.07 4.90
C LEU A 97 6.22 8.33 4.89
N ALA A 98 5.21 8.83 5.61
CA ALA A 98 3.87 8.26 5.60
C ALA A 98 3.25 8.34 4.19
N ALA A 99 3.30 9.51 3.55
CA ALA A 99 2.78 9.70 2.20
C ALA A 99 3.49 8.81 1.17
N TRP A 100 4.82 8.64 1.29
CA TRP A 100 5.57 7.71 0.45
C TRP A 100 5.03 6.28 0.59
N ARG A 101 4.89 5.77 1.82
CA ARG A 101 4.40 4.40 2.08
C ARG A 101 2.94 4.22 1.66
N VAL A 102 2.07 5.17 1.96
CA VAL A 102 0.67 5.19 1.48
C VAL A 102 0.62 5.21 -0.04
N GLY A 103 1.49 5.98 -0.70
CA GLY A 103 1.63 6.01 -2.15
C GLY A 103 2.03 4.65 -2.74
N LEU A 104 3.03 3.98 -2.16
CA LEU A 104 3.43 2.63 -2.57
C LEU A 104 2.27 1.62 -2.44
N LYS A 105 1.50 1.71 -1.35
CA LYS A 105 0.31 0.87 -1.13
C LYS A 105 -0.83 1.21 -2.10
N LEU A 106 -0.89 2.43 -2.60
CA LEU A 106 -1.75 2.85 -3.71
C LEU A 106 -1.10 2.63 -5.09
N GLN A 107 -0.12 1.73 -5.17
CA GLN A 107 0.59 1.33 -6.39
C GLN A 107 1.26 2.48 -7.14
N LYS A 108 1.70 3.52 -6.41
CA LYS A 108 2.52 4.62 -6.96
C LYS A 108 3.99 4.28 -6.85
N SER A 109 4.80 4.83 -7.76
CA SER A 109 6.25 4.75 -7.65
C SER A 109 6.75 5.66 -6.52
N GLY A 110 7.96 5.39 -6.01
CA GLY A 110 8.54 6.19 -4.92
C GLY A 110 8.68 7.68 -5.25
N ALA A 111 9.01 8.01 -6.51
CA ALA A 111 9.12 9.39 -6.99
C ALA A 111 7.82 10.20 -6.84
N TRP A 112 6.66 9.54 -6.74
CA TRP A 112 5.38 10.20 -6.58
C TRP A 112 5.26 11.00 -5.27
N VAL A 113 6.08 10.71 -4.26
CA VAL A 113 6.12 11.48 -3.01
C VAL A 113 6.59 12.93 -3.25
N VAL A 114 7.36 13.20 -4.31
CA VAL A 114 7.79 14.56 -4.65
C VAL A 114 6.59 15.47 -4.88
N LEU A 115 5.52 14.96 -5.49
CA LEU A 115 4.28 15.71 -5.65
C LEU A 115 3.62 16.03 -4.30
N TYR A 116 3.72 15.15 -3.30
CA TYR A 116 3.23 15.43 -1.95
C TYR A 116 4.00 16.58 -1.29
N ILE A 117 5.32 16.65 -1.49
CA ILE A 117 6.18 17.68 -0.90
C ILE A 117 5.79 19.08 -1.40
N PHE A 118 5.57 19.24 -2.70
CA PHE A 118 5.26 20.54 -3.29
C PHE A 118 3.76 20.85 -3.33
N LEU A 119 2.92 19.86 -3.63
CA LEU A 119 1.48 20.00 -3.85
C LEU A 119 0.70 18.87 -3.13
N SER A 120 0.81 18.82 -1.79
CA SER A 120 0.18 17.79 -0.94
C SER A 120 -1.32 17.60 -1.19
N ILE A 121 -2.07 18.69 -1.36
CA ILE A 121 -3.52 18.63 -1.61
C ILE A 121 -3.86 17.97 -2.96
N VAL A 122 -3.03 18.21 -3.99
CA VAL A 122 -3.20 17.59 -5.32
C VAL A 122 -2.84 16.11 -5.25
N TRP A 123 -1.75 15.78 -4.53
CA TRP A 123 -1.39 14.39 -4.26
C TRP A 123 -2.53 13.63 -3.57
N LEU A 124 -3.16 14.23 -2.55
CA LEU A 124 -4.31 13.64 -1.85
C LEU A 124 -5.50 13.45 -2.80
N GLY A 125 -5.84 14.47 -3.60
CA GLY A 125 -6.96 14.41 -4.55
C GLY A 125 -6.78 13.33 -5.61
N ILE A 126 -5.59 13.21 -6.20
CA ILE A 126 -5.30 12.15 -7.18
C ILE A 126 -5.44 10.78 -6.51
N ASN A 127 -4.79 10.56 -5.37
CA ASN A 127 -4.83 9.27 -4.68
C ASN A 127 -6.22 8.91 -4.15
N ALA A 128 -7.05 9.91 -3.82
CA ALA A 128 -8.45 9.73 -3.42
C ALA A 128 -9.31 9.16 -4.56
N PHE A 129 -9.21 9.73 -5.77
CA PHE A 129 -10.17 9.44 -6.86
C PHE A 129 -9.62 8.58 -7.99
N ASP A 130 -8.31 8.43 -8.10
CA ASP A 130 -7.71 7.53 -9.09
C ASP A 130 -8.17 6.07 -8.89
N LYS A 131 -8.04 5.23 -9.92
CA LYS A 131 -8.47 3.82 -9.93
C LYS A 131 -7.54 2.90 -9.14
N SER A 132 -6.43 3.40 -8.59
CA SER A 132 -5.50 2.60 -7.80
C SER A 132 -6.20 1.87 -6.66
N ARG A 133 -5.84 0.59 -6.49
CA ARG A 133 -6.30 -0.25 -5.39
C ARG A 133 -5.26 -0.26 -4.30
N TRP A 134 -5.74 -0.38 -3.06
CA TRP A 134 -4.86 -0.55 -1.91
C TRP A 134 -4.25 -1.96 -1.94
N ASN A 135 -2.93 -2.03 -1.95
CA ASN A 135 -2.15 -3.24 -1.82
C ASN A 135 -1.23 -3.12 -0.60
N PRO A 136 -1.57 -3.76 0.53
CA PRO A 136 -0.73 -3.71 1.73
C PRO A 136 0.55 -4.57 1.58
N ASN A 137 0.58 -5.50 0.62
CA ASN A 137 1.68 -6.45 0.42
C ASN A 137 2.84 -5.78 -0.34
N ILE A 138 3.48 -4.82 0.30
CA ILE A 138 4.71 -4.18 -0.14
C ILE A 138 5.86 -4.60 0.77
N VAL A 139 7.10 -4.43 0.30
CA VAL A 139 8.29 -4.65 1.12
C VAL A 139 8.14 -3.87 2.44
N PRO A 140 8.39 -4.51 3.61
CA PRO A 140 8.32 -3.82 4.89
C PRO A 140 9.14 -2.54 4.91
N ALA A 141 8.68 -1.54 5.65
CA ALA A 141 9.43 -0.29 5.78
C ALA A 141 10.81 -0.57 6.40
N SER A 142 11.83 0.19 6.00
CA SER A 142 13.20 0.03 6.54
C SER A 142 13.26 0.28 8.06
N TRP A 143 12.32 1.04 8.61
CA TRP A 143 12.17 1.29 10.03
C TRP A 143 11.22 0.31 10.75
N ALA A 144 10.75 -0.76 10.10
CA ALA A 144 9.81 -1.69 10.74
C ALA A 144 10.38 -2.37 12.00
N GLY A 145 11.70 -2.50 12.11
CA GLY A 145 12.37 -2.98 13.33
C GLY A 145 12.57 -1.91 14.41
N ASN A 146 12.35 -0.63 14.13
CA ASN A 146 12.63 0.46 15.06
C ASN A 146 11.55 0.56 16.15
N GLY A 147 11.97 0.61 17.41
CA GLY A 147 11.05 0.67 18.56
C GLY A 147 10.21 1.93 18.67
N PHE A 148 10.70 3.03 18.13
CA PHE A 148 10.08 4.34 18.20
C PHE A 148 9.23 4.66 16.97
N LEU A 149 9.73 4.34 15.77
CA LEU A 149 9.08 4.69 14.51
C LEU A 149 8.04 3.66 14.07
N ALA A 150 8.25 2.37 14.32
CA ALA A 150 7.36 1.34 13.81
C ALA A 150 5.98 1.39 14.48
N ASP A 151 4.92 1.16 13.69
CA ASP A 151 3.61 0.87 14.24
C ASP A 151 3.59 -0.51 14.90
N ARG A 152 3.19 -0.55 16.17
CA ARG A 152 3.03 -1.77 16.98
C ARG A 152 1.66 -1.86 17.62
N THR A 153 0.73 -1.02 17.17
CA THR A 153 -0.60 -0.90 17.78
C THR A 153 -1.64 -1.62 16.94
N VAL A 154 -2.70 -2.07 17.60
CA VAL A 154 -3.90 -2.57 16.91
C VAL A 154 -5.06 -1.68 17.32
N TRP A 155 -5.69 -1.02 16.35
CA TRP A 155 -6.83 -0.13 16.59
C TRP A 155 -8.06 -0.71 15.90
N GLN A 156 -9.18 -0.73 16.60
CA GLN A 156 -10.44 -1.23 16.04
C GLN A 156 -10.83 -0.44 14.78
N GLY A 157 -11.17 -1.19 13.73
CA GLY A 157 -11.60 -0.62 12.45
C GLY A 157 -10.48 0.05 11.65
N ILE A 158 -9.21 -0.17 11.98
CA ILE A 158 -8.08 0.28 11.17
C ILE A 158 -7.17 -0.92 10.86
N PRO A 159 -6.99 -1.26 9.58
CA PRO A 159 -6.19 -2.42 9.20
C PRO A 159 -4.75 -2.33 9.67
N VAL A 160 -4.26 -3.46 10.20
CA VAL A 160 -2.85 -3.64 10.57
C VAL A 160 -2.03 -3.69 9.29
N GLN A 161 -0.93 -2.96 9.27
CA GLN A 161 -0.03 -2.95 8.11
C GLN A 161 1.02 -4.05 8.25
N PRO A 162 1.49 -4.65 7.14
CA PRO A 162 2.54 -5.66 7.21
C PRO A 162 3.83 -5.09 7.80
N SER A 163 4.23 -5.61 8.95
CA SER A 163 5.52 -5.32 9.57
C SER A 163 6.52 -6.43 9.23
N ALA A 164 7.82 -6.11 9.22
CA ALA A 164 8.84 -7.15 9.27
C ALA A 164 8.59 -7.99 10.54
N GLN A 165 8.52 -9.33 10.41
CA GLN A 165 8.43 -10.19 11.57
C GLN A 165 9.59 -9.84 12.51
N ALA A 166 9.26 -9.40 13.72
CA ALA A 166 10.26 -9.18 14.75
C ALA A 166 10.98 -10.51 14.96
N ALA A 167 12.32 -10.48 14.96
CA ALA A 167 13.10 -11.62 15.44
C ALA A 167 12.59 -12.03 16.84
N PRO A 168 12.49 -13.32 17.17
CA PRO A 168 11.98 -13.76 18.47
C PRO A 168 12.90 -13.26 19.59
N GLY A 169 12.52 -12.13 20.20
CA GLY A 169 13.29 -11.41 21.20
C GLY A 169 12.36 -10.82 22.25
N TYR A 170 12.34 -11.47 23.41
CA TYR A 170 11.77 -11.11 24.71
C TYR A 170 10.68 -10.00 24.78
N GLY A 171 9.46 -10.46 25.08
CA GLY A 171 8.48 -9.69 25.86
C GLY A 171 7.47 -8.86 25.07
N ALA A 172 6.54 -9.51 24.36
CA ALA A 172 5.26 -8.91 24.02
C ALA A 172 4.15 -9.58 24.85
N PRO A 173 3.18 -8.85 25.43
CA PRO A 173 2.06 -9.45 26.14
C PRO A 173 1.25 -10.33 25.18
N GLN A 174 1.03 -11.59 25.57
CA GLN A 174 0.06 -12.48 24.93
C GLN A 174 -1.33 -11.85 25.02
N GLY A 175 -1.92 -11.46 23.90
CA GLY A 175 -3.29 -10.95 23.92
C GLY A 175 -3.77 -10.26 22.67
N TYR A 176 -3.61 -10.87 21.49
CA TYR A 176 -4.65 -10.93 20.44
C TYR A 176 -4.09 -11.67 19.23
N GLN A 177 -4.64 -12.85 18.95
CA GLN A 177 -4.45 -13.54 17.68
C GLN A 177 -5.43 -12.91 16.68
N PRO A 178 -4.97 -12.37 15.54
CA PRO A 178 -5.88 -11.79 14.55
C PRO A 178 -6.79 -12.88 13.96
N PRO A 179 -8.08 -12.59 13.67
CA PRO A 179 -8.91 -13.52 12.93
C PRO A 179 -8.33 -13.72 11.52
N ALA A 180 -8.16 -14.98 11.14
CA ALA A 180 -7.75 -15.35 9.79
C ALA A 180 -8.79 -14.85 8.79
N ALA A 181 -8.34 -14.20 7.73
CA ALA A 181 -9.18 -13.80 6.60
C ALA A 181 -9.82 -15.06 5.99
N GLN A 182 -11.15 -15.15 6.01
CA GLN A 182 -11.92 -16.24 5.41
C GLN A 182 -11.79 -16.17 3.88
N GLY A 183 -10.94 -17.02 3.31
CA GLY A 183 -10.87 -17.33 1.88
C GLY A 183 -11.16 -18.82 1.67
N TYR A 184 -12.10 -19.12 0.79
CA TYR A 184 -12.62 -20.45 0.44
C TYR A 184 -11.53 -21.50 0.18
N ALA A 185 -11.64 -22.67 0.82
CA ALA A 185 -10.96 -23.91 0.44
C ALA A 185 -11.95 -25.09 0.48
N PRO A 186 -11.94 -26.00 -0.52
CA PRO A 186 -12.89 -27.12 -0.61
C PRO A 186 -12.54 -28.27 0.36
N PRO A 187 -13.52 -29.10 0.79
CA PRO A 187 -13.33 -30.06 1.88
C PRO A 187 -12.62 -31.35 1.43
N GLN A 188 -11.70 -31.85 2.27
CA GLN A 188 -11.14 -33.20 2.24
C GLN A 188 -11.40 -33.90 3.59
N PRO A 189 -11.69 -35.22 3.63
CA PRO A 189 -12.21 -35.88 4.84
C PRO A 189 -11.14 -36.62 5.67
N GLY A 190 -11.24 -36.46 7.00
CA GLY A 190 -11.01 -37.51 8.01
C GLY A 190 -9.57 -37.81 8.44
N TYR A 191 -9.27 -37.65 9.73
CA TYR A 191 -8.87 -38.70 10.70
C TYR A 191 -8.13 -38.09 11.92
N GLY A 192 -8.66 -38.38 13.13
CA GLY A 192 -7.93 -38.64 14.38
C GLY A 192 -7.13 -37.52 15.09
N GLN A 193 -7.61 -37.08 16.26
CA GLN A 193 -6.78 -36.40 17.28
C GLN A 193 -5.73 -37.35 17.90
N PRO A 194 -4.59 -36.80 18.35
CA PRO A 194 -4.03 -37.26 19.63
C PRO A 194 -3.47 -36.14 20.56
N ALA A 195 -3.82 -36.31 21.85
CA ALA A 195 -3.10 -36.04 23.11
C ALA A 195 -2.40 -34.70 23.43
N ALA A 196 -2.58 -34.26 24.69
CA ALA A 196 -2.07 -33.03 25.29
C ALA A 196 -0.54 -33.00 25.48
N PRO A 197 0.13 -31.83 25.47
CA PRO A 197 1.59 -31.76 25.52
C PRO A 197 2.16 -31.91 26.95
N GLN A 198 3.17 -32.76 27.09
CA GLN A 198 4.11 -32.78 28.21
C GLN A 198 5.21 -31.71 28.04
N ALA A 199 5.71 -31.17 29.16
CA ALA A 199 6.70 -30.09 29.19
C ALA A 199 8.06 -30.49 28.56
N PRO A 200 8.74 -29.63 27.78
CA PRO A 200 10.04 -29.96 27.18
C PRO A 200 11.21 -29.88 28.17
N ALA A 201 12.12 -30.86 28.09
CA ALA A 201 13.44 -30.83 28.71
C ALA A 201 14.41 -29.88 27.96
N ALA A 202 15.41 -29.35 28.68
CA ALA A 202 16.37 -28.36 28.18
C ALA A 202 17.21 -28.88 26.98
N PRO A 203 17.42 -28.11 25.90
CA PRO A 203 18.25 -28.54 24.78
C PRO A 203 19.76 -28.52 25.08
N GLN A 204 20.46 -29.60 24.72
CA GLN A 204 21.91 -29.67 24.61
C GLN A 204 22.38 -28.95 23.32
N ALA A 205 23.54 -28.29 23.37
CA ALA A 205 24.10 -27.49 22.27
C ALA A 205 24.49 -28.35 21.05
N PRO A 206 24.18 -27.94 19.80
CA PRO A 206 24.60 -28.66 18.60
C PRO A 206 26.08 -28.41 18.27
N THR A 207 26.83 -29.47 17.98
CA THR A 207 28.12 -29.39 17.29
C THR A 207 27.89 -29.13 15.80
N PHE A 208 28.53 -28.10 15.25
CA PHE A 208 28.44 -27.78 13.83
C PHE A 208 29.23 -28.80 12.99
N GLN A 209 28.54 -29.51 12.10
CA GLN A 209 29.15 -30.14 10.93
C GLN A 209 28.88 -29.25 9.69
N PRO A 210 29.90 -28.88 8.90
CA PRO A 210 29.70 -28.08 7.70
C PRO A 210 28.93 -28.86 6.60
N PRO A 211 28.08 -28.20 5.81
CA PRO A 211 27.31 -28.87 4.74
C PRO A 211 28.21 -29.40 3.61
N ALA A 212 27.83 -30.54 3.03
CA ALA A 212 28.46 -31.07 1.83
C ALA A 212 28.18 -30.17 0.60
N ALA A 213 29.18 -30.01 -0.27
CA ALA A 213 29.11 -29.18 -1.46
C ALA A 213 28.04 -29.68 -2.46
N PRO A 214 27.33 -28.79 -3.18
CA PRO A 214 26.38 -29.19 -4.21
C PRO A 214 27.06 -29.91 -5.38
N PRO A 215 26.41 -30.92 -6.01
CA PRO A 215 26.92 -31.52 -7.23
C PRO A 215 26.89 -30.54 -8.40
N ALA A 216 27.88 -30.66 -9.30
CA ALA A 216 28.05 -29.78 -10.46
C ALA A 216 26.90 -29.93 -11.48
N PRO A 217 26.51 -28.87 -12.21
CA PRO A 217 25.48 -28.94 -13.25
C PRO A 217 25.89 -29.85 -14.41
N ALA A 218 24.93 -30.62 -14.93
CA ALA A 218 25.10 -31.44 -16.12
C ALA A 218 25.28 -30.58 -17.38
N ALA A 219 26.10 -31.06 -18.33
CA ALA A 219 26.39 -30.37 -19.59
C ALA A 219 25.13 -30.22 -20.49
N PRO A 220 25.02 -29.15 -21.30
CA PRO A 220 23.88 -28.93 -22.17
C PRO A 220 23.75 -30.04 -23.23
N GLN A 221 22.54 -30.57 -23.41
CA GLN A 221 22.23 -31.50 -24.51
C GLN A 221 22.13 -30.73 -25.85
N PRO A 222 22.56 -31.34 -26.97
CA PRO A 222 22.46 -30.72 -28.29
C PRO A 222 20.99 -30.58 -28.75
N PRO A 223 20.69 -29.62 -29.66
CA PRO A 223 19.32 -29.35 -30.09
C PRO A 223 18.73 -30.53 -30.85
N VAL A 224 17.49 -30.91 -30.50
CA VAL A 224 16.68 -31.82 -31.32
C VAL A 224 16.08 -31.04 -32.50
N THR A 225 16.30 -31.52 -33.72
CA THR A 225 15.70 -30.97 -34.93
C THR A 225 14.21 -31.35 -35.00
N PRO A 226 13.30 -30.41 -35.28
CA PRO A 226 11.89 -30.72 -35.51
C PRO A 226 11.70 -31.60 -36.76
N PRO A 227 10.73 -32.52 -36.79
CA PRO A 227 10.40 -33.28 -37.99
C PRO A 227 9.89 -32.36 -39.11
N ALA A 228 10.20 -32.70 -40.37
CA ALA A 228 9.78 -31.96 -41.54
C ALA A 228 8.25 -32.02 -41.76
N PRO A 229 7.63 -30.95 -42.32
CA PRO A 229 6.20 -30.95 -42.62
C PRO A 229 5.81 -31.99 -43.69
N PRO A 230 4.60 -32.56 -43.66
CA PRO A 230 4.09 -33.42 -44.72
C PRO A 230 3.95 -32.69 -46.06
N ALA A 231 4.20 -33.40 -47.17
CA ALA A 231 4.05 -32.87 -48.52
C ALA A 231 2.58 -32.58 -48.87
N PRO A 232 2.29 -31.56 -49.70
CA PRO A 232 0.93 -31.23 -50.11
C PRO A 232 0.32 -32.28 -51.05
N PRO A 233 -1.02 -32.43 -51.08
CA PRO A 233 -1.70 -33.37 -51.97
C PRO A 233 -1.52 -33.03 -53.45
N ALA A 234 -1.36 -34.05 -54.29
CA ALA A 234 -1.28 -33.91 -55.74
C ALA A 234 -2.62 -33.41 -56.32
N ALA A 235 -2.55 -32.51 -57.30
CA ALA A 235 -3.70 -32.00 -58.02
C ALA A 235 -4.38 -33.09 -58.87
N PRO A 236 -5.71 -33.06 -59.03
CA PRO A 236 -6.43 -34.04 -59.84
C PRO A 236 -6.10 -33.86 -61.33
N SER A 237 -5.71 -34.97 -61.97
CA SER A 237 -5.56 -35.09 -63.42
C SER A 237 -6.92 -35.01 -64.11
N THR A 238 -7.08 -34.07 -65.05
CA THR A 238 -8.23 -33.99 -65.94
C THR A 238 -8.15 -35.11 -66.98
N ASP A 239 -9.10 -36.04 -66.91
CA ASP A 239 -9.31 -37.11 -67.89
C ASP A 239 -10.10 -36.56 -69.10
N PRO A 240 -9.56 -36.56 -70.33
CA PRO A 240 -10.25 -36.02 -71.48
C PRO A 240 -11.03 -37.11 -72.22
N ASP A 241 -12.01 -37.75 -71.57
CA ASP A 241 -12.96 -38.63 -72.26
C ASP A 241 -14.27 -38.75 -71.46
N ALA A 242 -15.17 -37.79 -71.67
CA ALA A 242 -16.57 -37.89 -71.28
C ALA A 242 -17.48 -37.60 -72.50
N PRO A 243 -18.39 -38.51 -72.90
CA PRO A 243 -19.26 -38.32 -74.06
C PRO A 243 -20.36 -37.28 -73.81
N GLN A 244 -20.55 -36.36 -74.76
CA GLN A 244 -21.68 -35.42 -74.78
C GLN A 244 -22.95 -36.11 -75.29
N THR A 245 -23.99 -36.12 -74.44
CA THR A 245 -25.41 -36.31 -74.78
C THR A 245 -26.13 -35.16 -74.05
N GLY A 246 -26.94 -34.28 -74.62
CA GLY A 246 -27.66 -34.23 -75.88
C GLY A 246 -29.14 -34.07 -75.52
N GLU A 247 -29.65 -32.84 -75.39
CA GLU A 247 -31.10 -32.59 -75.30
C GLU A 247 -31.44 -31.12 -75.64
N GLN A 248 -32.30 -30.96 -76.65
CA GLN A 248 -32.85 -29.72 -77.22
C GLN A 248 -34.36 -29.71 -76.96
N PRO A 249 -35.00 -28.57 -76.61
CA PRO A 249 -36.47 -28.50 -76.52
C PRO A 249 -37.11 -27.90 -77.80
N PRO A 250 -38.37 -28.25 -78.14
CA PRO A 250 -38.98 -27.88 -79.41
C PRO A 250 -39.80 -26.58 -79.35
N ALA A 251 -39.78 -25.90 -80.51
CA ALA A 251 -40.69 -24.93 -81.14
C ALA A 251 -41.40 -23.87 -80.29
#